data_AF-A0A3C1A3A7-F1
#
_entry.id   AF-A0A3C1A3A7-F1
#
_cell.length_a   1.000
_cell.length_b   1.000
_cell.length_c   1.000
_cell.angle_alpha   90.00
_cell.angle_beta   90.00
_cell.angle_gamma   90.00
#
_symmetry.space_group_name_H-M   'P 1'
#
loop_
_entity.id
_entity.type
_entity.pdbx_description
1 polymer ?
#
loop_
_entity_poly.entity_id
_entity_poly.type
_entity_poly.pdbx_seq_one_letter_code
_entity_poly.pdbx_strand_id
1 'polypeptide(L)'
;CAAQKGLAVIAVTDHNTMENVEAVASLARPHGIRVIPGIELDLAFQGKYWHLLLYGKNLQNEHLAPLLERIHLSNELSAHLVHQEMLRRDYHLPPFEVIKALRPTTHVADVAQALADKGYASDALSGFAIIDGMRLTYELDLPSNMVPMAEAIEVAHQEEFLAILAHPGRAVEGAMEIASEEELIGMIEIGLDGLEAYYPSHTQEQIASFLKVAREHKLFITCGSDSHGPNHRLPHSWPAGLCRRFLEHWEVKV
;
A
#
# COMPACT_ATOMS: atom_id res chain seq x y z
N CYS A 1 -0.99 6.49 18.98
CA CYS A 1 -2.45 6.29 18.86
C CYS A 1 -3.07 7.50 18.15
N ALA A 2 -3.96 7.31 17.17
CA ALA A 2 -4.59 8.40 16.40
C ALA A 2 -5.36 9.41 17.28
N ALA A 3 -6.10 8.92 18.28
CA ALA A 3 -6.85 9.75 19.22
C ALA A 3 -5.96 10.71 20.02
N GLN A 4 -4.80 10.24 20.49
CA GLN A 4 -3.84 11.07 21.22
C GLN A 4 -3.23 12.17 20.35
N LYS A 5 -3.24 12.00 19.02
CA LYS A 5 -2.79 13.01 18.06
C LYS A 5 -3.89 13.97 17.63
N GLY A 6 -5.12 13.80 18.12
CA GLY A 6 -6.26 14.63 17.75
C GLY A 6 -6.66 14.49 16.28
N LEU A 7 -6.41 13.33 15.66
CA LEU A 7 -6.85 13.08 14.28
C LEU A 7 -8.38 13.02 14.23
N ALA A 8 -8.99 13.80 13.35
CA ALA A 8 -10.43 13.81 13.13
C ALA A 8 -10.90 12.71 12.17
N VAL A 9 -10.03 12.30 11.24
CA VAL A 9 -10.29 11.29 10.21
C VAL A 9 -9.07 10.41 10.04
N ILE A 10 -9.30 9.11 9.83
CA ILE A 10 -8.31 8.13 9.42
C ILE A 10 -8.90 7.24 8.33
N ALA A 11 -8.06 6.57 7.57
CA ALA A 11 -8.45 5.42 6.76
C ALA A 11 -7.78 4.15 7.28
N VAL A 12 -8.42 3.02 7.06
CA VAL A 12 -7.84 1.69 7.26
C VAL A 12 -7.61 1.12 5.87
N THR A 13 -6.36 0.81 5.54
CA THR A 13 -5.94 0.37 4.21
C THR A 13 -4.94 -0.77 4.37
N ASP A 14 -5.35 -1.83 5.07
CA ASP A 14 -4.50 -3.00 5.25
C ASP A 14 -4.20 -3.67 3.90
N HIS A 15 -3.06 -4.33 3.81
CA HIS A 15 -2.62 -5.03 2.60
C HIS A 15 -3.58 -6.17 2.23
N ASN A 16 -4.24 -6.00 1.08
CA ASN A 16 -5.10 -6.98 0.44
C ASN A 16 -6.27 -7.49 1.30
N THR A 17 -6.67 -6.74 2.34
CA THR A 17 -7.81 -7.12 3.19
C THR A 17 -8.52 -5.88 3.74
N MET A 18 -9.83 -6.00 3.96
CA MET A 18 -10.65 -4.99 4.64
C MET A 18 -11.18 -5.48 6.01
N GLU A 19 -10.74 -6.64 6.48
CA GLU A 19 -11.29 -7.31 7.67
C GLU A 19 -11.27 -6.42 8.93
N ASN A 20 -10.26 -5.56 9.07
CA ASN A 20 -10.11 -4.72 10.26
C ASN A 20 -10.91 -3.41 10.21
N VAL A 21 -11.50 -3.05 9.06
CA VAL A 21 -12.18 -1.76 8.89
C VAL A 21 -13.27 -1.56 9.95
N GLU A 22 -14.16 -2.54 10.14
CA GLU A 22 -15.28 -2.42 11.07
C GLU A 22 -14.83 -2.41 12.54
N ALA A 23 -13.81 -3.23 12.87
CA ALA A 23 -13.24 -3.28 14.21
C ALA A 23 -12.59 -1.93 14.58
N VAL A 24 -11.80 -1.35 13.67
CA VAL A 24 -11.18 -0.05 13.87
C VAL A 24 -12.22 1.07 13.90
N ALA A 25 -13.23 1.04 13.04
CA ALA A 25 -14.34 2.01 13.07
C ALA A 25 -15.09 1.99 14.41
N SER A 26 -15.32 0.81 14.96
CA SER A 26 -15.95 0.64 16.28
C SER A 26 -15.08 1.22 17.40
N LEU A 27 -13.76 1.01 17.35
CA LEU A 27 -12.81 1.57 18.32
C LEU A 27 -12.63 3.09 18.17
N ALA A 28 -12.73 3.62 16.96
CA ALA A 28 -12.54 5.03 16.63
C ALA A 28 -13.75 5.89 17.05
N ARG A 29 -14.97 5.32 16.98
CA ARG A 29 -16.23 6.04 17.22
C ARG A 29 -16.32 6.75 18.58
N PRO A 30 -15.96 6.14 19.73
CA PRO A 30 -15.98 6.81 21.04
C PRO A 30 -15.02 8.00 21.14
N HIS A 31 -14.01 8.06 20.25
CA HIS A 31 -13.03 9.15 20.20
C HIS A 31 -13.41 10.24 19.20
N GLY A 32 -14.58 10.14 18.54
CA GLY A 32 -15.02 11.12 17.54
C GLY A 32 -14.21 11.08 16.24
N ILE A 33 -13.49 9.99 15.98
CA ILE A 33 -12.66 9.83 14.79
C ILE A 33 -13.48 9.16 13.69
N ARG A 34 -13.59 9.81 12.53
CA ARG A 34 -14.19 9.22 11.33
C ARG A 34 -13.23 8.21 10.71
N VAL A 35 -13.71 7.01 10.42
CA VAL A 35 -12.97 6.02 9.61
C VAL A 35 -13.52 6.01 8.19
N ILE A 36 -12.63 6.17 7.23
CA ILE A 36 -12.85 5.93 5.80
C ILE A 36 -12.41 4.49 5.50
N PRO A 37 -13.32 3.62 5.03
CA PRO A 37 -12.95 2.28 4.59
C PRO A 37 -11.99 2.30 3.39
N GLY A 38 -11.01 1.43 3.40
CA GLY A 38 -10.16 1.20 2.26
C GLY A 38 -9.33 -0.07 2.37
N ILE A 39 -8.47 -0.26 1.38
CA ILE A 39 -7.58 -1.42 1.21
C ILE A 39 -6.38 -0.98 0.38
N GLU A 40 -5.19 -1.50 0.68
CA GLU A 40 -4.00 -1.31 -0.15
C GLU A 40 -3.74 -2.60 -0.93
N LEU A 41 -3.76 -2.53 -2.26
CA LEU A 41 -3.54 -3.70 -3.13
C LEU A 41 -2.11 -3.74 -3.66
N ASP A 42 -1.50 -4.92 -3.63
CA ASP A 42 -0.22 -5.19 -4.28
C ASP A 42 -0.48 -5.57 -5.75
N LEU A 43 -0.01 -4.75 -6.69
CA LEU A 43 -0.31 -4.89 -8.11
C LEU A 43 0.93 -4.66 -8.98
N ALA A 44 0.82 -5.05 -10.25
CA ALA A 44 1.83 -4.71 -11.25
C ALA A 44 1.30 -3.72 -12.29
N PHE A 45 2.18 -2.82 -12.73
CA PHE A 45 1.95 -1.94 -13.88
C PHE A 45 3.26 -1.76 -14.64
N GLN A 46 3.23 -2.00 -15.96
CA GLN A 46 4.40 -1.91 -16.85
C GLN A 46 5.65 -2.67 -16.33
N GLY A 47 5.44 -3.87 -15.77
CA GLY A 47 6.54 -4.71 -15.25
C GLY A 47 7.11 -4.27 -13.90
N LYS A 48 6.48 -3.29 -13.23
CA LYS A 48 6.89 -2.80 -11.91
C LYS A 48 5.84 -3.09 -10.85
N TYR A 49 6.31 -3.25 -9.63
CA TYR A 49 5.51 -3.44 -8.42
C TYR A 49 4.97 -2.09 -7.94
N TRP A 50 3.66 -2.01 -7.71
CA TRP A 50 2.97 -0.80 -7.23
C TRP A 50 1.93 -1.14 -6.17
N HIS A 51 1.63 -0.15 -5.33
CA HIS A 51 0.50 -0.22 -4.41
C HIS A 51 -0.64 0.69 -4.89
N LEU A 52 -1.85 0.17 -4.85
CA LEU A 52 -3.07 0.92 -5.18
C LEU A 52 -3.99 0.96 -3.97
N LEU A 53 -4.31 2.16 -3.48
CA LEU A 53 -5.29 2.36 -2.43
C LEU A 53 -6.68 2.39 -3.06
N LEU A 54 -7.55 1.48 -2.64
CA LEU A 54 -8.96 1.55 -2.97
C LEU A 54 -9.74 2.08 -1.76
N TYR A 55 -10.63 3.05 -1.98
CA TYR A 55 -11.52 3.57 -0.96
C TYR A 55 -12.98 3.42 -1.39
N GLY A 56 -13.78 2.64 -0.66
CA GLY A 56 -15.16 2.33 -1.04
C GLY A 56 -15.98 1.82 0.14
N LYS A 57 -17.31 1.95 0.06
CA LYS A 57 -18.20 1.62 1.19
C LYS A 57 -18.56 0.13 1.27
N ASN A 58 -18.43 -0.62 0.17
CA ASN A 58 -18.81 -2.03 0.13
C ASN A 58 -17.73 -2.92 0.76
N LEU A 59 -17.90 -3.25 2.05
CA LEU A 59 -17.00 -4.16 2.77
C LEU A 59 -17.18 -5.64 2.40
N GLN A 60 -18.32 -6.01 1.79
CA GLN A 60 -18.60 -7.39 1.38
C GLN A 60 -17.99 -7.74 0.02
N ASN A 61 -17.67 -6.70 -0.77
CA ASN A 61 -16.70 -6.70 -1.86
C ASN A 61 -16.79 -7.91 -2.82
N GLU A 62 -18.01 -8.30 -3.18
CA GLU A 62 -18.31 -9.53 -3.93
C GLU A 62 -17.54 -9.62 -5.26
N HIS A 63 -17.35 -8.50 -5.97
CA HIS A 63 -16.56 -8.47 -7.21
C HIS A 63 -15.05 -8.40 -6.95
N LEU A 64 -14.61 -7.83 -5.82
CA LEU A 64 -13.20 -7.80 -5.44
C LEU A 64 -12.72 -9.14 -4.87
N ALA A 65 -13.60 -9.96 -4.29
CA ALA A 65 -13.19 -11.21 -3.63
C ALA A 65 -12.36 -12.15 -4.54
N PRO A 66 -12.76 -12.43 -5.80
CA PRO A 66 -11.95 -13.23 -6.72
C PRO A 66 -10.61 -12.57 -7.08
N LEU A 67 -10.58 -11.24 -7.18
CA LEU A 67 -9.36 -10.47 -7.44
C LEU A 67 -8.40 -10.59 -6.24
N LEU A 68 -8.91 -10.43 -5.02
CA LEU A 68 -8.15 -10.54 -3.78
C LEU A 68 -7.56 -11.94 -3.61
N GLU A 69 -8.33 -13.00 -3.89
CA GLU A 69 -7.83 -14.38 -3.86
C GLU A 69 -6.63 -14.55 -4.80
N ARG A 70 -6.71 -14.03 -6.03
CA ARG A 70 -5.59 -14.05 -6.99
C ARG A 70 -4.39 -13.25 -6.49
N ILE A 71 -4.61 -12.07 -5.91
CA ILE A 71 -3.54 -11.26 -5.34
C ILE A 71 -2.86 -12.04 -4.20
N HIS A 72 -3.63 -12.63 -3.27
CA HIS A 72 -3.11 -13.43 -2.16
C HIS A 72 -2.28 -14.62 -2.65
N LEU A 73 -2.78 -15.37 -3.64
CA LEU A 73 -2.06 -16.50 -4.23
C LEU A 73 -0.75 -16.05 -4.91
N SER A 74 -0.77 -14.93 -5.64
CA SER A 74 0.42 -14.38 -6.29
C SER A 74 1.47 -13.87 -5.28
N ASN A 75 1.01 -13.26 -4.19
CA ASN A 75 1.86 -12.78 -3.09
C ASN A 75 2.45 -13.93 -2.28
N GLU A 76 1.68 -14.97 -1.98
CA GLU A 76 2.16 -16.17 -1.29
C GLU A 76 3.23 -16.88 -2.14
N LEU A 77 2.96 -17.06 -3.44
CA LEU A 77 3.93 -17.64 -4.37
C LEU A 77 5.22 -16.79 -4.41
N SER A 78 5.10 -15.47 -4.54
CA SER A 78 6.24 -14.56 -4.56
C SER A 78 7.06 -14.64 -3.27
N ALA A 79 6.39 -14.62 -2.10
CA ALA A 79 7.03 -14.78 -0.80
C ALA A 79 7.73 -16.15 -0.68
N HIS A 80 7.11 -17.22 -1.18
CA HIS A 80 7.71 -18.56 -1.18
C HIS A 80 8.97 -18.62 -2.05
N LEU A 81 8.95 -18.02 -3.24
CA LEU A 81 10.11 -17.99 -4.15
C LEU A 81 11.27 -17.18 -3.55
N VAL A 82 10.98 -16.00 -2.98
CA VAL A 82 11.98 -15.20 -2.26
C VAL A 82 12.55 -15.99 -1.07
N HIS A 83 11.71 -16.67 -0.29
CA HIS A 83 12.16 -17.51 0.82
C HIS A 83 13.10 -18.62 0.36
N GLN A 84 12.75 -19.36 -0.70
CA GLN A 84 13.60 -20.41 -1.25
C GLN A 84 14.95 -19.87 -1.76
N GLU A 85 14.94 -18.73 -2.43
CA GLU A 85 16.15 -18.09 -2.93
C GLU A 85 17.05 -17.60 -1.79
N MET A 86 16.46 -17.08 -0.71
CA MET A 86 17.22 -16.73 0.50
C MET A 86 17.88 -17.95 1.14
N LEU A 87 17.18 -19.08 1.23
CA LEU A 87 17.78 -20.33 1.72
C LEU A 87 18.94 -20.81 0.83
N ARG A 88 18.82 -20.63 -0.50
CA ARG A 88 19.91 -20.94 -1.45
C ARG A 88 21.13 -20.05 -1.28
N ARG A 89 20.94 -18.83 -0.76
CA ARG A 89 22.00 -17.86 -0.46
C ARG A 89 22.55 -18.00 0.97
N ASP A 90 22.32 -19.16 1.61
CA ASP A 90 22.79 -19.49 2.97
C ASP A 90 22.19 -18.62 4.10
N TYR A 91 21.06 -17.93 3.86
CA TYR A 91 20.29 -17.31 4.94
C TYR A 91 19.53 -18.35 5.75
N HIS A 92 19.53 -18.21 7.08
CA HIS A 92 18.86 -19.15 7.99
C HIS A 92 17.52 -18.59 8.46
N LEU A 93 16.46 -18.93 7.73
CA LEU A 93 15.09 -18.51 8.00
C LEU A 93 14.27 -19.63 8.66
N PRO A 94 13.20 -19.31 9.40
CA PRO A 94 12.22 -20.32 9.81
C PRO A 94 11.56 -20.98 8.57
N PRO A 95 10.92 -22.16 8.74
CA PRO A 95 10.12 -22.76 7.67
C PRO A 95 9.08 -21.78 7.13
N PHE A 96 8.81 -21.82 5.82
CA PHE A 96 7.88 -20.88 5.19
C PHE A 96 6.50 -20.89 5.84
N GLU A 97 5.99 -22.05 6.26
CA GLU A 97 4.70 -22.15 6.99
C GLU A 97 4.64 -21.34 8.27
N VAL A 98 5.78 -21.13 8.95
CA VAL A 98 5.84 -20.29 10.15
C VAL A 98 5.71 -18.81 9.76
N ILE A 99 6.34 -18.39 8.66
CA ILE A 99 6.22 -17.02 8.12
C ILE A 99 4.80 -16.79 7.62
N LYS A 100 4.25 -17.76 6.88
CA LYS A 100 2.90 -17.71 6.34
C LYS A 100 1.84 -17.54 7.42
N ALA A 101 2.01 -18.21 8.56
CA ALA A 101 1.08 -18.14 9.68
C ALA A 101 1.13 -16.82 10.49
N LEU A 102 2.05 -15.87 10.18
CA LEU A 102 2.16 -14.60 10.91
C LEU A 102 0.95 -13.68 10.71
N ARG A 103 0.34 -13.74 9.53
CA ARG A 103 -0.84 -12.95 9.19
C ARG A 103 -1.69 -13.65 8.12
N PRO A 104 -2.98 -13.30 7.97
CA PRO A 104 -3.85 -13.94 6.98
C PRO A 104 -3.35 -13.85 5.52
N THR A 105 -2.68 -12.74 5.17
CA THR A 105 -2.22 -12.44 3.82
C THR A 105 -0.70 -12.30 3.78
N THR A 106 0.02 -13.39 3.51
CA THR A 106 1.48 -13.38 3.47
C THR A 106 2.00 -12.71 2.19
N HIS A 107 3.05 -11.91 2.32
CA HIS A 107 3.72 -11.27 1.18
C HIS A 107 5.24 -11.17 1.40
N VAL A 108 5.97 -10.68 0.40
CA VAL A 108 7.45 -10.62 0.44
C VAL A 108 7.98 -9.86 1.66
N ALA A 109 7.24 -8.87 2.16
CA ALA A 109 7.63 -8.13 3.36
C ALA A 109 7.67 -9.02 4.63
N ASP A 110 6.92 -10.12 4.70
CA ASP A 110 7.00 -11.07 5.82
C ASP A 110 8.32 -11.84 5.82
N VAL A 111 8.83 -12.19 4.65
CA VAL A 111 10.15 -12.83 4.51
C VAL A 111 11.25 -11.83 4.88
N ALA A 112 11.10 -10.59 4.42
CA ALA A 112 11.98 -9.48 4.77
C ALA A 112 12.00 -9.21 6.30
N GLN A 113 10.84 -9.26 6.96
CA GLN A 113 10.74 -9.14 8.42
C GLN A 113 11.39 -10.33 9.13
N ALA A 114 11.17 -11.56 8.64
CA ALA A 114 11.82 -12.75 9.22
C ALA A 114 13.35 -12.70 9.12
N LEU A 115 13.90 -12.11 8.04
CA LEU A 115 15.33 -11.84 7.93
C LEU A 115 15.79 -10.82 8.98
N ALA A 116 15.03 -9.73 9.16
CA ALA A 116 15.32 -8.72 10.16
C ALA A 116 15.31 -9.29 11.59
N ASP A 117 14.31 -10.10 11.93
CA ASP A 117 14.18 -10.76 13.25
C ASP A 117 15.33 -11.73 13.55
N LYS A 118 15.96 -12.29 12.51
CA LYS A 118 17.16 -13.13 12.62
C LYS A 118 18.46 -12.33 12.74
N GLY A 119 18.38 -11.00 12.73
CA GLY A 119 19.53 -10.11 12.81
C GLY A 119 20.28 -9.95 11.50
N TYR A 120 19.70 -10.35 10.36
CA TYR A 120 20.28 -10.09 9.04
C TYR A 120 20.08 -8.63 8.60
N ALA A 121 19.18 -7.89 9.24
CA ALA A 121 19.07 -6.44 9.10
C ALA A 121 19.73 -5.75 10.30
N SER A 122 20.69 -4.85 10.04
CA SER A 122 21.41 -4.10 11.08
C SER A 122 20.61 -2.92 11.62
N ASP A 123 19.50 -2.52 10.99
CA ASP A 123 18.64 -1.44 11.46
C ASP A 123 17.20 -1.67 10.99
N ALA A 124 16.22 -1.46 11.86
CA ALA A 124 14.80 -1.56 11.53
C ALA A 124 14.36 -0.53 10.47
N LEU A 125 15.21 0.47 10.19
CA LEU A 125 15.04 1.48 9.13
C LEU A 125 16.05 1.34 7.97
N SER A 126 17.02 0.43 8.07
CA SER A 126 17.93 0.04 6.97
C SER A 126 17.95 -1.48 6.89
N GLY A 127 16.90 -2.06 6.34
CA GLY A 127 16.79 -2.03 4.90
C GLY A 127 17.70 -3.05 4.23
N PHE A 128 18.83 -3.51 4.76
CA PHE A 128 19.71 -4.38 3.96
C PHE A 128 19.07 -5.73 3.57
N ALA A 129 18.52 -6.46 4.55
CA ALA A 129 17.83 -7.72 4.26
C ALA A 129 16.41 -7.55 3.69
N ILE A 130 15.76 -6.41 4.00
CA ILE A 130 14.47 -6.03 3.41
C ILE A 130 14.65 -5.65 1.95
N ILE A 131 15.70 -4.90 1.62
CA ILE A 131 16.13 -4.52 0.28
C ILE A 131 16.56 -5.76 -0.47
N ASP A 132 17.37 -6.66 0.11
CA ASP A 132 17.72 -7.90 -0.60
C ASP A 132 16.48 -8.77 -0.87
N GLY A 133 15.57 -8.92 0.09
CA GLY A 133 14.30 -9.64 -0.11
C GLY A 133 13.40 -8.99 -1.15
N MET A 134 13.32 -7.66 -1.16
CA MET A 134 12.51 -6.92 -2.13
C MET A 134 13.21 -6.76 -3.49
N ARG A 135 14.54 -6.81 -3.56
CA ARG A 135 15.31 -6.80 -4.81
C ARG A 135 15.19 -8.13 -5.53
N LEU A 136 15.10 -9.22 -4.77
CA LEU A 136 14.75 -10.53 -5.31
C LEU A 136 13.44 -10.53 -6.08
N THR A 137 12.50 -9.64 -5.75
CA THR A 137 11.26 -9.46 -6.52
C THR A 137 11.54 -9.19 -7.99
N TYR A 138 12.52 -8.35 -8.32
CA TYR A 138 12.89 -8.07 -9.72
C TYR A 138 13.89 -9.07 -10.28
N GLU A 139 14.82 -9.60 -9.48
CA GLU A 139 15.73 -10.66 -9.94
C GLU A 139 14.98 -11.93 -10.38
N LEU A 140 13.84 -12.21 -9.74
CA LEU A 140 12.98 -13.36 -10.02
C LEU A 140 11.80 -13.01 -10.96
N ASP A 141 11.75 -11.80 -11.51
CA ASP A 141 10.66 -11.31 -12.39
C ASP A 141 9.26 -11.52 -11.78
N LEU A 142 9.11 -11.33 -10.46
CA LEU A 142 7.85 -11.55 -9.77
C LEU A 142 6.71 -10.62 -10.20
N PRO A 143 6.94 -9.35 -10.64
CA PRO A 143 5.86 -8.52 -11.18
C PRO A 143 5.10 -9.16 -12.35
N SER A 144 5.72 -10.08 -13.10
CA SER A 144 5.06 -10.83 -14.17
C SER A 144 3.96 -11.79 -13.67
N ASN A 145 4.00 -12.18 -12.39
CA ASN A 145 3.02 -13.08 -11.76
C ASN A 145 1.92 -12.33 -10.99
N MET A 146 2.02 -11.00 -10.87
CA MET A 146 1.07 -10.19 -10.12
C MET A 146 -0.16 -9.81 -10.95
N VAL A 147 -1.22 -9.43 -10.26
CA VAL A 147 -2.43 -8.93 -10.91
C VAL A 147 -2.16 -7.55 -11.55
N PRO A 148 -2.53 -7.33 -12.83
CA PRO A 148 -2.39 -6.03 -13.48
C PRO A 148 -3.24 -4.94 -12.83
N MET A 149 -2.68 -3.74 -12.67
CA MET A 149 -3.38 -2.60 -12.09
C MET A 149 -4.68 -2.24 -12.83
N ALA A 150 -4.69 -2.35 -14.16
CA ALA A 150 -5.87 -2.06 -14.98
C ALA A 150 -7.06 -2.97 -14.61
N GLU A 151 -6.80 -4.25 -14.36
CA GLU A 151 -7.83 -5.19 -13.94
C GLU A 151 -8.41 -4.81 -12.56
N ALA A 152 -7.52 -4.43 -11.62
CA ALA A 152 -7.95 -4.04 -10.28
C ALA A 152 -8.80 -2.75 -10.30
N ILE A 153 -8.43 -1.76 -11.12
CA ILE A 153 -9.20 -0.52 -11.28
C ILE A 153 -10.58 -0.82 -11.87
N GLU A 154 -10.65 -1.65 -12.92
CA GLU A 154 -11.93 -2.03 -13.53
C GLU A 154 -12.88 -2.68 -12.52
N VAL A 155 -12.39 -3.64 -11.73
CA VAL A 155 -13.19 -4.31 -10.68
C VAL A 155 -13.56 -3.34 -9.56
N ALA A 156 -12.62 -2.47 -9.13
CA ALA A 156 -12.87 -1.47 -8.10
C ALA A 156 -14.01 -0.51 -8.49
N HIS A 157 -14.04 -0.06 -9.74
CA HIS A 157 -15.07 0.83 -10.24
C HIS A 157 -16.45 0.18 -10.33
N GLN A 158 -16.54 -1.15 -10.55
CA GLN A 158 -17.82 -1.88 -10.47
C GLN A 158 -18.44 -1.85 -9.06
N GLU A 159 -17.60 -1.65 -8.04
CA GLU A 159 -17.98 -1.58 -6.62
C GLU A 159 -18.00 -0.14 -6.08
N GLU A 160 -17.91 0.86 -6.98
CA GLU A 160 -17.86 2.29 -6.65
C GLU A 160 -16.68 2.69 -5.73
N PHE A 161 -15.58 1.93 -5.77
CA PHE A 161 -14.34 2.32 -5.08
C PHE A 161 -13.60 3.38 -5.89
N LEU A 162 -12.96 4.33 -5.20
CA LEU A 162 -11.95 5.22 -5.79
C LEU A 162 -10.59 4.53 -5.79
N ALA A 163 -9.89 4.55 -6.93
CA ALA A 163 -8.55 4.02 -7.10
C ALA A 163 -7.49 5.15 -7.00
N ILE A 164 -6.62 5.08 -5.99
CA ILE A 164 -5.64 6.13 -5.68
C ILE A 164 -4.23 5.50 -5.67
N LEU A 165 -3.29 6.04 -6.44
CA LEU A 165 -1.91 5.54 -6.42
C LEU A 165 -1.26 5.86 -5.07
N ALA A 166 -0.80 4.83 -4.38
CA ALA A 166 -0.14 4.97 -3.09
C ALA A 166 1.31 5.44 -3.31
N HIS A 167 1.77 6.37 -2.45
CA HIS A 167 3.15 6.81 -2.30
C HIS A 167 4.02 6.82 -3.58
N PRO A 168 3.60 7.49 -4.68
CA PRO A 168 4.29 7.44 -5.98
C PRO A 168 5.74 7.96 -5.97
N GLY A 169 6.15 8.68 -4.93
CA GLY A 169 7.50 9.17 -4.74
C GLY A 169 8.38 8.29 -3.83
N ARG A 170 7.87 7.15 -3.33
CA ARG A 170 8.61 6.24 -2.46
C ARG A 170 9.58 5.40 -3.27
N ALA A 171 10.87 5.62 -3.05
CA ALA A 171 11.94 4.83 -3.64
C ALA A 171 12.54 3.88 -2.60
N VAL A 172 12.81 2.65 -3.01
CA VAL A 172 13.70 1.71 -2.31
C VAL A 172 14.65 1.15 -3.35
N GLU A 173 15.95 1.41 -3.19
CA GLU A 173 16.96 1.02 -4.19
C GLU A 173 16.86 -0.47 -4.54
N GLY A 174 16.68 -0.77 -5.83
CA GLY A 174 16.52 -2.13 -6.34
C GLY A 174 15.15 -2.79 -6.10
N ALA A 175 14.19 -2.10 -5.48
CA ALA A 175 12.94 -2.71 -5.01
C ALA A 175 11.67 -1.86 -5.25
N MET A 176 11.76 -0.53 -5.28
CA MET A 176 10.65 0.35 -5.63
C MET A 176 11.19 1.62 -6.29
N GLU A 177 10.51 2.06 -7.34
CA GLU A 177 10.91 3.22 -8.12
C GLU A 177 9.92 4.38 -7.93
N ILE A 178 10.42 5.59 -8.16
CA ILE A 178 9.58 6.79 -8.22
C ILE A 178 8.80 6.74 -9.53
N ALA A 179 7.49 6.98 -9.47
CA ALA A 179 6.66 7.06 -10.66
C ALA A 179 7.12 8.20 -11.58
N SER A 180 7.46 7.84 -12.81
CA SER A 180 7.71 8.81 -13.88
C SER A 180 6.40 9.45 -14.35
N GLU A 181 6.51 10.60 -15.02
CA GLU A 181 5.33 11.24 -15.62
C GLU A 181 4.63 10.33 -16.64
N GLU A 182 5.38 9.57 -17.44
CA GLU A 182 4.83 8.61 -18.40
C GLU A 182 4.02 7.50 -17.71
N GLU A 183 4.53 6.94 -16.61
CA GLU A 183 3.80 5.93 -15.83
C GLU A 183 2.53 6.50 -15.20
N LEU A 184 2.61 7.72 -14.65
CA LEU A 184 1.43 8.40 -14.10
C LEU A 184 0.36 8.60 -15.18
N ILE A 185 0.75 9.07 -16.37
CA ILE A 185 -0.18 9.23 -17.49
C ILE A 185 -0.77 7.88 -17.90
N GLY A 186 0.04 6.83 -18.02
CA GLY A 186 -0.45 5.49 -18.34
C GLY A 186 -1.43 4.94 -17.30
N MET A 187 -1.20 5.20 -16.01
CA MET A 187 -2.13 4.82 -14.93
C MET A 187 -3.43 5.64 -14.99
N ILE A 188 -3.35 6.93 -15.34
CA ILE A 188 -4.54 7.78 -15.54
C ILE A 188 -5.38 7.27 -16.72
N GLU A 189 -4.75 6.84 -17.82
CA GLU A 189 -5.44 6.32 -19.00
C GLU A 189 -6.23 5.03 -18.72
N ILE A 190 -5.79 4.22 -17.75
CA ILE A 190 -6.52 3.02 -17.29
C ILE A 190 -7.53 3.29 -16.17
N GLY A 191 -7.73 4.56 -15.78
CA GLY A 191 -8.81 4.96 -14.87
C GLY A 191 -8.39 5.31 -13.43
N LEU A 192 -7.13 5.65 -13.18
CA LEU A 192 -6.71 6.13 -11.85
C LEU A 192 -7.50 7.40 -11.43
N ASP A 193 -8.07 7.40 -10.22
CA ASP A 193 -8.87 8.50 -9.71
C ASP A 193 -8.05 9.54 -8.93
N GLY A 194 -6.87 9.18 -8.43
CA GLY A 194 -6.12 10.03 -7.50
C GLY A 194 -4.68 9.63 -7.25
N LEU A 195 -3.98 10.53 -6.55
CA LEU A 195 -2.60 10.35 -6.09
C LEU A 195 -2.50 10.62 -4.58
N GLU A 196 -1.76 9.79 -3.87
CA GLU A 196 -1.26 10.12 -2.53
C GLU A 196 -0.07 11.09 -2.65
N ALA A 197 -0.37 12.37 -2.90
CA ALA A 197 0.68 13.36 -3.11
C ALA A 197 1.46 13.67 -1.82
N TYR A 198 0.78 13.67 -0.66
CA TYR A 198 1.39 13.99 0.63
C TYR A 198 1.74 12.72 1.41
N TYR A 199 3.03 12.40 1.43
CA TYR A 199 3.57 11.20 2.04
C TYR A 199 4.91 11.51 2.73
N PRO A 200 5.28 10.84 3.86
CA PRO A 200 6.43 11.23 4.66
C PRO A 200 7.78 11.26 3.94
N SER A 201 7.99 10.39 2.94
CA SER A 201 9.23 10.35 2.17
C SER A 201 9.23 11.23 0.92
N HIS A 202 8.11 11.87 0.57
CA HIS A 202 8.06 12.71 -0.63
C HIS A 202 8.80 14.03 -0.39
N THR A 203 9.66 14.41 -1.33
CA THR A 203 10.29 15.74 -1.34
C THR A 203 9.30 16.83 -1.76
N GLN A 204 9.63 18.09 -1.52
CA GLN A 204 8.78 19.21 -1.94
C GLN A 204 8.62 19.26 -3.48
N GLU A 205 9.66 18.88 -4.21
CA GLU A 205 9.65 18.80 -5.67
C GLU A 205 8.71 17.68 -6.16
N GLN A 206 8.76 16.51 -5.52
CA GLN A 206 7.84 15.40 -5.83
C GLN A 206 6.38 15.80 -5.55
N ILE A 207 6.11 16.37 -4.36
CA ILE A 207 4.78 16.87 -4.00
C ILE A 207 4.29 17.89 -5.05
N ALA A 208 5.12 18.87 -5.40
CA ALA A 208 4.76 19.88 -6.39
C ALA A 208 4.45 19.28 -7.76
N SER A 209 5.23 18.27 -8.19
CA SER A 209 5.00 17.53 -9.43
C SER A 209 3.65 16.78 -9.40
N PHE A 210 3.39 15.99 -8.36
CA PHE A 210 2.14 15.24 -8.23
C PHE A 210 0.91 16.14 -8.15
N LEU A 211 1.00 17.28 -7.44
CA LEU A 211 -0.07 18.27 -7.39
C LEU A 211 -0.33 18.95 -8.75
N LYS A 212 0.70 19.10 -9.58
CA LYS A 212 0.55 19.62 -10.95
C LYS A 212 -0.22 18.61 -11.81
N VAL A 213 0.24 17.35 -11.85
CA VAL A 213 -0.42 16.26 -12.59
C VAL A 213 -1.87 16.11 -12.15
N ALA A 214 -2.12 16.04 -10.84
CA ALA A 214 -3.48 15.90 -10.31
C ALA A 214 -4.39 17.07 -10.69
N ARG A 215 -3.87 18.30 -10.78
CA ARG A 215 -4.65 19.46 -11.22
C ARG A 215 -4.99 19.39 -12.70
N GLU A 216 -4.01 19.03 -13.54
CA GLU A 216 -4.17 18.93 -14.99
C GLU A 216 -5.18 17.84 -15.37
N HIS A 217 -5.17 16.72 -14.63
CA HIS A 217 -6.04 15.56 -14.87
C HIS A 217 -7.26 15.47 -13.94
N LYS A 218 -7.50 16.50 -13.12
CA LYS A 218 -8.63 16.62 -12.16
C LYS A 218 -8.72 15.53 -11.09
N LEU A 219 -7.61 14.83 -10.84
CA LEU A 219 -7.49 13.73 -9.88
C LEU A 219 -7.75 14.18 -8.44
N PHE A 220 -8.13 13.23 -7.60
CA PHE A 220 -8.14 13.39 -6.15
C PHE A 220 -6.71 13.45 -5.60
N ILE A 221 -6.56 14.18 -4.49
CA ILE A 221 -5.34 14.19 -3.70
C ILE A 221 -5.67 13.59 -2.34
N THR A 222 -4.85 12.62 -1.94
CA THR A 222 -4.87 12.05 -0.60
C THR A 222 -3.54 12.28 0.12
N CYS A 223 -3.54 11.95 1.41
CA CYS A 223 -2.39 12.01 2.28
C CYS A 223 -2.41 10.80 3.20
N GLY A 224 -1.24 10.26 3.50
CA GLY A 224 -1.13 9.11 4.39
C GLY A 224 0.20 9.08 5.10
N SER A 225 0.28 8.22 6.10
CA SER A 225 1.47 8.05 6.93
C SER A 225 2.12 6.69 6.79
N ASP A 226 1.41 5.74 6.16
CA ASP A 226 1.83 4.34 6.01
C ASP A 226 2.25 3.68 7.34
N SER A 227 1.34 3.75 8.32
CA SER A 227 1.63 3.45 9.72
C SER A 227 1.52 1.95 10.03
N HIS A 228 2.66 1.29 10.18
CA HIS A 228 2.78 -0.14 10.48
C HIS A 228 2.86 -0.49 11.99
N GLY A 229 2.12 0.24 12.82
CA GLY A 229 2.02 -0.02 14.26
C GLY A 229 2.78 0.96 15.17
N PRO A 230 2.74 0.74 16.50
CA PRO A 230 3.10 1.76 17.50
C PRO A 230 4.60 2.10 17.56
N ASN A 231 5.47 1.19 17.10
CA ASN A 231 6.92 1.38 17.09
C ASN A 231 7.42 2.02 15.79
N HIS A 232 6.56 2.14 14.77
CA HIS A 232 6.87 2.92 13.57
C HIS A 232 6.88 4.40 13.95
N ARG A 233 7.77 5.21 13.33
CA ARG A 233 7.79 6.67 13.55
C ARG A 233 6.35 7.18 13.39
N LEU A 234 5.76 7.59 14.51
CA LEU A 234 4.32 7.79 14.69
C LEU A 234 3.66 8.42 13.46
N PRO A 235 2.42 8.04 13.09
CA PRO A 235 1.78 8.47 11.83
C PRO A 235 1.87 9.98 11.63
N HIS A 236 2.51 10.44 10.54
CA HIS A 236 2.56 11.86 10.21
C HIS A 236 1.12 12.36 10.01
N SER A 237 0.70 13.32 10.82
CA SER A 237 -0.64 13.92 10.70
C SER A 237 -0.61 15.01 9.65
N TRP A 238 -1.53 14.95 8.69
CA TRP A 238 -1.65 15.95 7.63
C TRP A 238 -2.86 16.85 7.89
N PRO A 239 -2.78 18.16 7.57
CA PRO A 239 -3.94 19.04 7.59
C PRO A 239 -5.02 18.55 6.60
N ALA A 240 -6.27 18.40 7.07
CA ALA A 240 -7.39 17.94 6.24
C ALA A 240 -7.60 18.79 4.97
N GLY A 241 -7.28 20.09 5.04
CA GLY A 241 -7.37 21.02 3.90
C GLY A 241 -6.56 20.60 2.68
N LEU A 242 -5.49 19.81 2.85
CA LEU A 242 -4.67 19.31 1.74
C LEU A 242 -5.44 18.32 0.85
N CYS A 243 -6.40 17.60 1.41
CA CYS A 243 -7.18 16.55 0.74
C CYS A 243 -8.66 16.90 0.65
N ARG A 244 -9.00 18.21 0.65
CA ARG A 244 -10.38 18.70 0.78
C ARG A 244 -11.37 18.01 -0.17
N ARG A 245 -11.08 17.96 -1.48
CA ARG A 245 -11.98 17.35 -2.49
C ARG A 245 -12.26 15.87 -2.19
N PHE A 246 -11.23 15.13 -1.77
CA PHE A 246 -11.37 13.73 -1.40
C PHE A 246 -12.22 13.59 -0.14
N LEU A 247 -11.93 14.38 0.91
CA LEU A 247 -12.69 14.32 2.16
C LEU A 247 -14.16 14.76 2.00
N GLU A 248 -14.43 15.74 1.13
CA GLU A 248 -15.80 16.16 0.78
C GLU A 248 -16.58 15.04 0.07
N HIS A 249 -15.93 14.25 -0.78
CA HIS A 249 -16.53 13.03 -1.36
C HIS A 249 -16.96 12.03 -0.27
N TRP A 250 -16.26 12.01 0.87
CA TRP A 250 -16.58 11.19 2.04
C TRP A 250 -17.49 11.88 3.07
N GLU A 251 -18.08 13.03 2.73
CA GLU A 251 -18.95 13.82 3.60
C GLU A 251 -18.26 14.28 4.90
N VAL A 252 -16.93 14.36 4.87
CA VAL A 252 -16.11 14.87 5.98
C VAL A 252 -16.00 16.39 5.85
N LYS A 253 -16.39 17.11 6.89
CA LYS A 253 -16.25 18.57 6.95
C LYS A 253 -14.78 18.94 7.19
N VAL A 254 -14.25 19.83 6.33
CA VAL A 254 -12.85 20.28 6.30
C VAL A 254 -12.73 21.76 6.61
#